data_AF-A0A5U2F679-F1
#
_entry.id   AF-A0A5U2F679-F1
#
_cell.length_a   1.000
_cell.length_b   1.000
_cell.length_c   1.000
_cell.angle_alpha   90.00
_cell.angle_beta   90.00
_cell.angle_gamma   90.00
#
_symmetry.space_group_name_H-M   'P 1'
#
loop_
_entity.id
_entity.type
_entity.pdbx_description
1 polymer ?
#
loop_
_entity_poly.entity_id
_entity_poly.type
_entity_poly.pdbx_seq_one_letter_code
_entity_poly.pdbx_strand_id
1 'polypeptide(L)'
;REPSYDEIEAIGFPFTVSGDGGVRLDSSVALKYIPVLAGIPRSSAAQLAKLDIFKACMLILNFFTRSETEEDSESGSTTPHTSGE
;
A
#
# COMPACT_ATOMS: atom_id res chain seq x y z
N ARG A 1 -9.71 -2.97 -2.00
CA ARG A 1 -9.12 -3.87 -0.98
C ARG A 1 -7.60 -3.82 -1.10
N GLU A 2 -6.89 -4.38 -0.13
CA GLU A 2 -5.44 -4.57 -0.20
C GLU A 2 -5.07 -5.77 -1.09
N PRO A 3 -3.92 -5.72 -1.80
CA PRO A 3 -3.41 -6.84 -2.58
C PRO A 3 -2.99 -8.00 -1.67
N SER A 4 -3.32 -9.24 -2.07
CA SER A 4 -2.86 -10.44 -1.35
C SER A 4 -1.43 -10.81 -1.77
N TYR A 5 -0.78 -11.67 -0.98
CA TYR A 5 0.55 -12.20 -1.31
C TYR A 5 0.60 -12.81 -2.71
N ASP A 6 -0.36 -13.67 -3.07
CA ASP A 6 -0.42 -14.33 -4.38
C ASP A 6 -0.48 -13.32 -5.54
N GLU A 7 -1.15 -12.18 -5.33
CA GLU A 7 -1.25 -11.12 -6.33
C GLU A 7 0.06 -10.35 -6.45
N ILE A 8 0.73 -10.14 -5.32
CA ILE A 8 2.07 -9.54 -5.27
C ILE A 8 3.09 -10.43 -5.96
N GLU A 9 3.03 -11.73 -5.74
CA GLU A 9 3.89 -12.70 -6.41
C GLU A 9 3.63 -12.75 -7.92
N ALA A 10 2.35 -12.76 -8.34
CA ALA A 10 1.99 -12.86 -9.76
C ALA A 10 2.24 -11.57 -10.55
N ILE A 11 2.04 -10.40 -9.94
CA ILE A 11 2.09 -9.09 -10.62
C ILE A 11 3.40 -8.36 -10.35
N GLY A 12 3.96 -8.51 -9.14
CA GLY A 12 5.14 -7.79 -8.65
C GLY A 12 4.78 -6.54 -7.84
N PHE A 13 5.80 -5.87 -7.30
CA PHE A 13 5.64 -4.63 -6.56
C PHE A 13 5.37 -3.44 -7.50
N PRO A 14 4.42 -2.55 -7.17
CA PRO A 14 4.08 -1.39 -8.00
C PRO A 14 5.08 -0.23 -7.88
N PHE A 15 6.29 -0.49 -7.35
CA PHE A 15 7.34 0.49 -7.17
C PHE A 15 8.71 -0.14 -7.33
N THR A 16 9.69 0.71 -7.59
CA THR A 16 11.11 0.37 -7.63
C THR A 16 11.83 1.18 -6.57
N VAL A 17 12.78 0.55 -5.89
CA VAL A 17 13.69 1.23 -4.97
C VAL A 17 14.96 1.54 -5.74
N SER A 18 15.29 2.82 -5.86
CA SER A 18 16.51 3.29 -6.49
C SER A 18 17.70 3.06 -5.54
N GLY A 19 18.92 3.00 -6.08
CA GLY A 19 20.12 2.68 -5.28
C GLY A 19 20.44 3.71 -4.17
N ASP A 20 19.82 4.89 -4.23
CA ASP A 20 19.86 5.94 -3.21
C ASP A 20 18.74 5.80 -2.14
N GLY A 21 17.93 4.75 -2.22
CA GLY A 21 16.77 4.53 -1.35
C GLY A 21 15.49 5.22 -1.84
N GLY A 22 15.51 5.90 -2.98
CA GLY A 22 14.33 6.58 -3.54
C GLY A 22 13.28 5.60 -4.07
N VAL A 23 12.05 5.66 -3.54
CA VAL A 23 10.91 4.88 -4.04
C VAL A 23 10.28 5.58 -5.25
N ARG A 24 10.19 4.87 -6.37
CA ARG A 24 9.55 5.36 -7.59
C ARG A 24 8.44 4.42 -8.02
N LEU A 25 7.23 4.94 -8.20
CA LEU A 25 6.09 4.19 -8.71
C LEU A 25 6.40 3.57 -10.09
N ASP A 26 6.13 2.28 -10.25
CA ASP A 26 6.03 1.62 -11.54
C ASP A 26 4.57 1.60 -12.00
N SER A 27 4.23 2.52 -12.89
CA SER A 27 2.88 2.65 -13.44
C SER A 27 2.44 1.42 -14.22
N SER A 28 3.36 0.68 -14.85
CA SER A 28 3.03 -0.50 -15.64
C SER A 28 2.52 -1.65 -14.76
N VAL A 29 3.07 -1.77 -13.55
CA VAL A 29 2.67 -2.76 -12.56
C VAL A 29 1.42 -2.26 -11.81
N ALA A 30 1.40 -1.00 -11.37
CA ALA A 30 0.24 -0.41 -10.68
C ALA A 30 -1.05 -0.50 -11.51
N LEU A 31 -0.99 -0.32 -12.83
CA LEU A 31 -2.15 -0.45 -13.72
C LEU A 31 -2.73 -1.88 -13.77
N LYS A 32 -1.91 -2.91 -13.54
CA LYS A 32 -2.38 -4.31 -13.52
C LYS A 32 -3.19 -4.60 -12.26
N TYR A 33 -2.90 -3.93 -11.16
CA TYR A 33 -3.64 -4.06 -9.91
C TYR A 33 -5.02 -3.43 -9.94
N ILE A 34 -5.25 -2.38 -10.73
CA ILE A 34 -6.55 -1.68 -10.79
C ILE A 34 -7.72 -2.65 -11.05
N PRO A 35 -7.74 -3.44 -12.14
CA PRO A 35 -8.84 -4.38 -12.37
C PRO A 35 -8.93 -5.49 -11.32
N VAL A 36 -7.79 -5.95 -10.81
CA VAL A 36 -7.69 -7.04 -9.83
C VAL A 36 -8.28 -6.63 -8.47
N LEU A 37 -7.87 -5.46 -7.97
CA LEU A 37 -8.31 -4.94 -6.68
C LEU A 37 -9.74 -4.38 -6.70
N ALA A 38 -10.19 -3.89 -7.85
CA ALA A 38 -11.56 -3.45 -8.05
C ALA A 38 -12.52 -4.60 -8.41
N GLY A 39 -11.99 -5.81 -8.72
CA GLY A 39 -12.80 -6.95 -9.14
C GLY A 39 -13.54 -6.72 -10.46
N ILE A 40 -12.99 -5.88 -11.35
CA ILE A 40 -13.61 -5.52 -12.63
C ILE A 40 -12.81 -6.07 -13.82
N PRO A 41 -13.45 -6.33 -14.96
CA PRO A 41 -12.75 -6.65 -16.18
C PRO A 41 -11.80 -5.54 -16.61
N ARG A 42 -10.70 -5.90 -17.30
CA ARG A 42 -9.76 -4.93 -17.87
C ARG A 42 -10.44 -3.93 -18.81
N SER A 43 -11.47 -4.33 -19.53
CA SER A 43 -12.25 -3.45 -20.41
C SER A 43 -12.91 -2.30 -19.63
N SER A 44 -13.46 -2.59 -18.45
CA SER A 44 -14.02 -1.58 -17.55
C SER A 44 -12.93 -0.68 -16.97
N ALA A 45 -11.79 -1.24 -16.56
CA ALA A 45 -10.66 -0.46 -16.08
C ALA A 45 -10.09 0.49 -17.16
N ALA A 46 -10.11 0.09 -18.43
CA ALA A 46 -9.66 0.91 -19.55
C ALA A 46 -10.58 2.11 -19.85
N GLN A 47 -11.82 2.10 -19.34
CA GLN A 47 -12.77 3.21 -19.48
C GLN A 47 -12.69 4.21 -18.32
N LEU A 48 -11.85 3.96 -17.31
CA LEU A 48 -11.66 4.89 -16.19
C LEU A 48 -11.06 6.21 -16.66
N ALA A 49 -11.47 7.30 -16.01
CA ALA A 49 -10.87 8.59 -16.27
C ALA A 49 -9.39 8.59 -15.85
N LYS A 50 -8.56 9.37 -16.54
CA LYS A 50 -7.12 9.47 -16.26
C LYS A 50 -6.82 9.85 -14.81
N LEU A 51 -7.67 10.72 -14.24
CA LEU A 51 -7.57 11.13 -12.83
C LEU A 51 -7.82 9.96 -11.88
N ASP A 52 -8.81 9.12 -12.17
CA ASP A 52 -9.17 7.98 -11.34
C ASP A 52 -8.10 6.88 -11.42
N ILE A 53 -7.53 6.68 -12.61
CA ILE A 53 -6.38 5.80 -12.81
C ILE A 53 -5.20 6.27 -11.96
N PHE A 54 -4.87 7.56 -12.00
CA PHE A 54 -3.78 8.13 -11.21
C PHE A 54 -4.02 7.95 -9.70
N LYS A 55 -5.23 8.27 -9.22
CA LYS A 55 -5.62 8.07 -7.82
C LYS A 55 -5.52 6.60 -7.41
N ALA A 56 -5.95 5.69 -8.26
CA ALA A 56 -5.85 4.26 -8.00
C ALA A 56 -4.40 3.81 -7.88
N CYS A 57 -3.50 4.27 -8.76
CA CYS A 57 -2.07 3.99 -8.65
C CYS A 57 -1.46 4.51 -7.34
N MET A 58 -1.83 5.72 -6.90
CA MET A 58 -1.38 6.28 -5.62
C MET A 58 -1.93 5.49 -4.42
N LEU A 59 -3.20 5.08 -4.46
CA LEU A 59 -3.79 4.25 -3.42
C LEU A 59 -3.09 2.89 -3.32
N ILE A 60 -2.80 2.28 -4.48
CA ILE A 60 -2.05 1.02 -4.56
C ILE A 60 -0.68 1.19 -3.92
N LEU A 61 0.06 2.23 -4.29
CA LEU A 61 1.38 2.51 -3.71
C LEU A 61 1.32 2.65 -2.18
N ASN A 62 0.31 3.36 -1.67
CA ASN A 62 0.12 3.56 -0.23
C ASN A 62 -0.07 2.25 0.54
N PHE A 63 -0.61 1.18 -0.06
CA PHE A 63 -0.69 -0.12 0.63
C PHE A 63 0.68 -0.74 0.88
N PHE A 64 1.68 -0.44 0.06
CA PHE A 64 3.03 -0.97 0.22
C PHE A 64 3.98 -0.03 0.95
N THR A 65 3.69 1.27 0.94
CA THR A 65 4.53 2.29 1.59
C THR A 65 3.97 2.77 2.92
N ARG A 66 2.78 2.33 3.32
CA ARG A 66 2.34 2.45 4.71
C ARG A 66 3.21 1.54 5.56
N SER A 67 4.21 2.12 6.20
CA SER A 67 4.85 1.50 7.35
C SER A 67 3.78 1.28 8.42
N GLU A 68 3.84 0.16 9.14
CA GLU A 68 3.15 -0.05 10.43
C GLU A 68 3.71 0.91 11.49
N THR A 69 3.68 2.23 11.24
CA THR A 69 4.02 3.28 12.20
C THR A 69 2.78 3.99 12.72
N GLU A 70 1.62 3.34 12.62
CA GLU A 70 0.52 3.54 13.55
C GLU A 70 0.49 2.32 14.48
N GLU A 71 1.62 2.05 15.16
CA GLU A 71 1.51 1.52 16.51
C GLU A 71 0.78 2.60 17.31
N ASP A 72 -0.48 2.32 17.57
CA ASP A 72 -1.28 2.96 18.61
C ASP A 72 -0.40 3.05 19.87
N SER A 73 0.19 4.23 20.10
CA SER A 73 0.78 4.55 21.40
C SER A 73 -0.37 4.76 22.38
N GLU A 74 -1.10 3.69 22.64
CA GLU A 74 -1.82 3.49 23.89
C GLU A 74 -0.72 3.31 24.95
N SER A 75 -0.07 4.42 25.30
CA SER A 75 0.82 4.53 26.44
C SER A 75 -0.03 4.41 27.69
N GLY A 76 -0.48 3.18 27.97
CA GLY A 76 -0.92 2.73 29.28
C GLY A 76 0.23 2.95 30.25
N SER A 77 0.29 4.15 30.80
CA SER A 77 1.16 4.54 31.90
C SER A 77 0.69 3.80 33.15
N THR A 78 1.09 2.55 33.29
CA THR A 78 1.04 1.83 34.55
C THR A 78 2.44 1.90 35.16
N THR A 79 2.71 2.96 35.92
CA THR A 79 3.84 2.97 36.86
C THR A 79 3.49 2.05 38.04
N PRO A 80 4.25 0.98 38.32
CA PRO A 80 4.16 0.32 39.62
C PRO A 80 4.90 1.21 40.63
N HIS A 81 4.17 1.74 41.60
CA HIS A 81 4.74 2.45 42.73
C HIS A 81 5.54 1.43 43.57
N THR A 82 6.86 1.51 43.56
CA THR A 82 7.71 0.72 44.44
C THR A 82 7.45 1.17 45.89
N SER A 83 7.09 0.23 46.76
CA SER A 83 6.97 0.43 48.19
C SER A 83 8.39 0.47 48.76
N GLY A 84 8.81 1.60 49.31
CA GLY A 84 10.01 1.72 50.13
C GLY A 84 9.68 1.38 51.59
N GLU A 85 10.64 0.76 52.25
CA GLU A 85 10.66 0.35 53.68
C GLU A 85 10.45 1.50 54.67
#